data_AF-A0A2P4X7Z3-F1
#
_entry.id   AF-A0A2P4X7Z3-F1
#
_cell.length_a   1.000
_cell.length_b   1.000
_cell.length_c   1.000
_cell.angle_alpha   90.00
_cell.angle_beta   90.00
_cell.angle_gamma   90.00
#
_symmetry.space_group_name_H-M   'P 1'
#
loop_
_entity.id
_entity.type
_entity.pdbx_description
1 polymer ?
#
loop_
_entity_poly.entity_id
_entity_poly.type
_entity_poly.pdbx_seq_one_letter_code
_entity_poly.pdbx_strand_id
1 'polypeptide(L)'
;MRVGPEDGLAAATPTEHIERIETFDTYERGFITHVQGLQAPVAEVKQAQPKPLKFKVNPYEGKEGENLHFWVREVELAMDAALISTERLRVAFTLSNLGGRAKTW
;
A
#
# COMPACT_ATOMS: atom_id res chain seq x y z
N MET A 1 -8.03 55.89 -41.41
CA MET A 1 -7.67 54.47 -41.21
C MET A 1 -8.36 54.01 -39.94
N ARG A 2 -9.34 53.10 -40.06
CA ARG A 2 -10.19 52.63 -38.95
C ARG A 2 -9.53 51.37 -38.38
N VAL A 3 -9.14 51.39 -37.10
CA VAL A 3 -8.68 50.20 -36.38
C VAL A 3 -9.87 49.74 -35.52
N GLY A 4 -10.26 48.47 -35.70
CA GLY A 4 -11.41 47.84 -35.04
C GLY A 4 -11.09 47.43 -33.59
N PRO A 5 -12.12 47.03 -32.82
CA PRO A 5 -12.03 46.94 -31.38
C PRO A 5 -11.27 45.68 -30.97
N GLU A 6 -10.24 45.91 -30.17
CA GLU A 6 -9.65 44.98 -29.22
C GLU A 6 -10.67 44.00 -28.61
N ASP A 7 -10.33 42.71 -28.71
CA ASP A 7 -10.96 41.59 -28.03
C ASP A 7 -10.82 41.74 -26.50
N GLY A 8 -11.64 42.63 -25.92
CA GLY A 8 -11.80 42.78 -24.48
C GLY A 8 -12.71 41.69 -23.96
N LEU A 9 -12.14 40.69 -23.28
CA LEU A 9 -12.88 39.75 -22.45
C LEU A 9 -13.75 40.57 -21.48
N ALA A 10 -15.07 40.63 -21.74
CA ALA A 10 -16.00 41.36 -20.89
C ALA A 10 -15.93 40.82 -19.46
N ALA A 11 -15.65 41.69 -18.49
CA ALA A 11 -15.62 41.32 -17.08
C ALA A 11 -17.04 40.91 -16.65
N ALA A 12 -17.19 39.68 -16.17
CA ALA A 12 -18.47 39.18 -15.67
C ALA A 12 -18.97 40.11 -14.55
N THR A 13 -20.25 40.46 -14.61
CA THR A 13 -20.89 41.31 -13.62
C THR A 13 -20.90 40.62 -12.25
N PRO A 14 -20.92 41.38 -11.14
CA PRO A 14 -20.99 40.80 -9.80
C PRO A 14 -22.15 39.79 -9.64
N THR A 15 -23.27 40.04 -10.32
CA THR A 15 -24.45 39.15 -10.35
C THR A 15 -24.17 37.82 -11.06
N GLU A 16 -23.54 37.85 -12.23
CA GLU A 16 -23.15 36.63 -12.97
C GLU A 16 -22.14 35.78 -12.18
N HIS A 17 -21.30 36.44 -11.36
CA HIS A 17 -20.36 35.74 -10.49
C HIS A 17 -21.06 35.01 -9.34
N ILE A 18 -22.11 35.59 -8.77
CA ILE A 18 -22.92 34.98 -7.71
C ILE A 18 -23.68 33.77 -8.27
N GLU A 19 -24.32 33.92 -9.43
CA GLU A 19 -25.03 32.82 -10.10
C GLU A 19 -24.10 31.64 -10.46
N ARG A 20 -22.87 31.94 -10.88
CA ARG A 20 -21.84 30.90 -11.13
C ARG A 20 -21.42 30.16 -9.85
N ILE A 21 -21.40 30.84 -8.70
CA ILE A 21 -21.09 30.21 -7.41
C ILE A 21 -22.25 29.29 -6.99
N GLU A 22 -23.49 29.74 -7.13
CA GLU A 22 -24.68 28.96 -6.76
C GLU A 22 -24.86 27.71 -7.64
N THR A 23 -24.60 27.84 -8.94
CA THR A 23 -24.63 26.70 -9.87
C THR A 23 -23.54 25.67 -9.55
N PHE A 24 -22.33 26.12 -9.21
CA PHE A 24 -21.25 25.24 -8.77
C PHE A 24 -21.59 24.52 -7.47
N ASP A 25 -22.12 25.25 -6.49
CA ASP A 25 -22.53 24.75 -5.17
C ASP A 25 -23.67 23.70 -5.30
N THR A 26 -24.57 23.88 -6.26
CA THR A 26 -25.61 22.89 -6.58
C THR A 26 -25.03 21.62 -7.21
N TYR A 27 -24.08 21.77 -8.14
CA TYR A 27 -23.37 20.63 -8.73
C TYR A 27 -22.56 19.85 -7.69
N GLU A 28 -21.84 20.57 -6.82
CA GLU A 28 -20.98 19.98 -5.79
C GLU A 28 -21.80 19.17 -4.78
N ARG A 29 -22.94 19.69 -4.33
CA ARG A 29 -23.90 18.93 -3.51
C ARG A 29 -24.44 17.68 -4.21
N GLY A 30 -24.77 17.79 -5.49
CA GLY A 30 -25.24 16.65 -6.30
C GLY A 30 -24.16 15.57 -6.43
N PHE A 31 -22.91 15.97 -6.67
CA PHE A 31 -21.76 15.09 -6.76
C PHE A 31 -21.47 14.39 -5.43
N ILE A 32 -21.46 15.12 -4.31
CA ILE A 32 -21.26 14.54 -2.98
C ILE A 32 -22.37 13.52 -2.67
N THR A 33 -23.63 13.87 -2.92
CA THR A 33 -24.77 12.96 -2.69
C THR A 33 -24.63 11.69 -3.54
N HIS A 34 -24.21 11.83 -4.80
CA HIS A 34 -23.98 10.70 -5.69
C HIS A 34 -22.83 9.81 -5.19
N VAL A 35 -21.67 10.39 -4.85
CA VAL A 35 -20.51 9.66 -4.36
C VAL A 35 -20.82 8.97 -3.03
N GLN A 36 -21.53 9.62 -2.11
CA GLN A 36 -21.96 9.02 -0.85
C GLN A 36 -22.99 7.90 -1.07
N GLY A 37 -23.91 8.04 -2.02
CA GLY A 37 -24.86 6.98 -2.40
C GLY A 37 -24.18 5.79 -3.08
N LEU A 38 -23.09 6.02 -3.81
CA LEU A 38 -22.23 4.97 -4.38
C LEU A 38 -21.32 4.33 -3.31
N GLN A 39 -20.99 5.10 -2.27
CA GLN A 39 -20.31 4.61 -1.08
C GLN A 39 -21.32 3.87 -0.21
N ALA A 40 -21.82 2.74 -0.73
CA ALA A 40 -22.36 1.69 0.13
C ALA A 40 -21.37 1.45 1.27
N PRO A 41 -21.79 1.04 2.49
CA PRO A 41 -20.85 0.55 3.45
C PRO A 41 -20.08 -0.53 2.71
N VAL A 42 -18.79 -0.30 2.48
CA VAL A 42 -17.89 -1.32 1.97
C VAL A 42 -18.07 -2.39 3.01
N ALA A 43 -18.92 -3.38 2.69
CA ALA A 43 -19.16 -4.53 3.54
C ALA A 43 -17.75 -4.98 3.82
N GLU A 44 -17.32 -4.85 5.08
CA GLU A 44 -15.95 -5.08 5.52
C GLU A 44 -15.45 -6.19 4.63
N VAL A 45 -14.62 -5.85 3.64
CA VAL A 45 -13.94 -6.89 2.89
C VAL A 45 -13.07 -7.38 4.01
N LYS A 46 -13.55 -8.42 4.71
CA LYS A 46 -12.77 -9.17 5.66
C LYS A 46 -11.63 -9.61 4.79
N GLN A 47 -10.56 -8.83 4.80
CA GLN A 47 -9.32 -9.23 4.19
C GLN A 47 -9.07 -10.53 4.90
N ALA A 48 -9.25 -11.63 4.17
CA ALA A 48 -8.98 -12.94 4.70
C ALA A 48 -7.51 -12.85 5.09
N GLN A 49 -7.25 -12.77 6.40
CA GLN A 49 -5.88 -12.58 6.86
C GLN A 49 -5.08 -13.70 6.21
N PRO A 50 -4.05 -13.37 5.42
CA PRO A 50 -3.31 -14.39 4.70
C PRO A 50 -2.84 -15.41 5.74
N LYS A 51 -3.12 -16.67 5.47
CA LYS A 51 -2.83 -17.73 6.42
C LYS A 51 -1.32 -18.02 6.36
N PRO A 52 -0.59 -17.95 7.48
CA PRO A 52 0.81 -18.34 7.51
C PRO A 52 0.99 -19.76 7.01
N LEU A 53 1.91 -19.96 6.07
CA LEU A 53 2.30 -21.27 5.59
C LEU A 53 3.40 -21.82 6.51
N LYS A 54 3.26 -23.09 6.90
CA LYS A 54 4.29 -23.80 7.66
C LYS A 54 5.34 -24.30 6.68
N PHE A 55 6.38 -23.50 6.46
CA PHE A 55 7.52 -23.88 5.63
C PHE A 55 8.60 -24.53 6.50
N LYS A 56 9.17 -25.65 6.04
CA LYS A 56 10.28 -26.32 6.72
C LYS A 56 11.60 -25.85 6.09
N VAL A 57 12.43 -25.20 6.88
CA VAL A 57 13.79 -24.83 6.50
C VAL A 57 14.75 -25.89 7.04
N ASN A 58 15.76 -26.28 6.26
CA ASN A 58 16.83 -27.14 6.76
C ASN A 58 17.78 -26.31 7.62
N PRO A 59 18.19 -26.78 8.81
CA PRO A 59 19.11 -26.01 9.64
C PRO A 59 20.43 -25.77 8.93
N TYR A 60 21.01 -24.59 9.10
CA TYR A 60 22.38 -24.32 8.68
C TYR A 60 23.34 -24.95 9.67
N GLU A 61 24.10 -25.94 9.24
CA GLU A 61 24.98 -26.72 10.12
C GLU A 61 26.37 -26.08 10.29
N GLY A 62 26.72 -25.14 9.40
CA GLY A 62 28.04 -24.55 9.31
C GLY A 62 29.09 -25.55 8.84
N LYS A 63 28.72 -26.50 7.96
CA LYS A 63 29.65 -27.48 7.37
C LYS A 63 30.52 -26.83 6.29
N GLU A 64 31.71 -27.37 6.08
CA GLU A 64 32.58 -26.90 5.00
C GLU A 64 31.89 -27.18 3.64
N GLY A 65 31.84 -26.16 2.78
CA GLY A 65 31.12 -26.23 1.50
C GLY A 65 29.60 -26.00 1.59
N GLU A 66 29.04 -25.80 2.79
CA GLU A 66 27.63 -25.45 2.94
C GLU A 66 27.40 -23.98 2.52
N ASN A 67 26.46 -23.77 1.59
CA ASN A 67 26.23 -22.45 1.01
C ASN A 67 25.34 -21.59 1.91
N LEU A 68 25.96 -20.66 2.64
CA LEU A 68 25.25 -19.71 3.50
C LEU A 68 24.29 -18.81 2.73
N HIS A 69 24.66 -18.32 1.54
CA HIS A 69 23.83 -17.42 0.76
C HIS A 69 22.51 -18.08 0.33
N PHE A 70 22.56 -19.35 -0.10
CA PHE A 70 21.37 -20.11 -0.43
C PHE A 70 20.48 -20.31 0.78
N TRP A 71 21.06 -20.68 1.93
CA TRP A 71 20.31 -20.86 3.17
C TRP A 71 19.63 -19.56 3.64
N VAL A 72 20.32 -18.42 3.57
CA VAL A 72 19.72 -17.11 3.91
C VAL A 72 18.50 -16.82 3.03
N ARG A 73 18.55 -17.12 1.73
CA ARG A 73 17.38 -16.97 0.85
C ARG A 73 16.22 -17.90 1.20
N GLU A 74 16.48 -19.15 1.57
CA GLU A 74 15.42 -20.07 2.02
C GLU A 74 14.75 -19.56 3.31
N VAL A 75 15.54 -19.03 4.24
CA VAL A 75 15.06 -18.47 5.50
C VAL A 75 14.20 -17.22 5.27
N GLU A 76 14.65 -16.30 4.41
CA GLU A 76 13.87 -15.11 4.02
C GLU A 76 12.52 -15.50 3.39
N LEU A 77 12.52 -16.46 2.47
CA LEU A 77 11.30 -16.96 1.84
C LEU A 77 10.34 -17.60 2.86
N ALA A 78 10.89 -18.35 3.82
CA ALA A 78 10.09 -18.95 4.89
C ALA A 78 9.47 -17.90 5.81
N MET A 79 10.18 -16.81 6.11
CA MET A 79 9.65 -15.69 6.89
C MET A 79 8.50 -15.00 6.17
N ASP A 80 8.64 -14.75 4.85
CA ASP A 80 7.58 -14.17 4.04
C ASP A 80 6.34 -15.06 4.02
N ALA A 81 6.53 -16.37 3.81
CA ALA A 81 5.44 -17.35 3.81
C ALA A 81 4.76 -17.50 5.18
N ALA A 82 5.53 -17.35 6.27
CA ALA A 82 5.04 -17.40 7.65
C ALA A 82 4.51 -16.04 8.16
N LEU A 83 4.57 -14.98 7.34
CA LEU A 83 4.20 -13.61 7.71
C LEU A 83 4.95 -13.08 8.94
N ILE A 84 6.23 -13.42 9.05
CA ILE A 84 7.11 -12.97 10.13
C ILE A 84 7.62 -11.56 9.81
N SER A 85 6.95 -10.55 10.37
CA SER A 85 7.23 -9.14 10.10
C SER A 85 8.13 -8.46 11.14
N THR A 86 8.05 -8.87 12.40
CA THR A 86 8.79 -8.18 13.48
C THR A 86 10.23 -8.66 13.54
N GLU A 87 11.17 -7.73 13.76
CA GLU A 87 12.60 -8.05 13.85
C GLU A 87 12.92 -9.10 14.91
N ARG A 88 12.28 -9.02 16.08
CA ARG A 88 12.47 -10.00 17.16
C ARG A 88 12.08 -11.42 16.73
N LEU A 89 11.00 -11.58 15.98
CA LEU A 89 10.59 -12.88 15.46
C LEU A 89 11.48 -13.34 14.30
N ARG A 90 11.98 -12.42 13.46
CA ARG A 90 12.94 -12.74 12.41
C ARG A 90 14.23 -13.30 13.00
N VAL A 91 14.80 -12.63 13.99
CA VAL A 91 16.00 -13.09 14.72
C VAL A 91 15.74 -14.41 15.45
N ALA A 92 14.62 -14.57 16.14
CA ALA A 92 14.30 -15.84 16.79
C ALA A 92 14.16 -16.99 15.79
N PHE A 93 13.55 -16.74 14.63
CA PHE A 93 13.37 -17.72 13.58
C PHE A 93 14.71 -18.11 12.93
N THR A 94 15.58 -17.15 12.58
CA THR A 94 16.92 -17.47 12.04
C THR A 94 17.72 -18.32 13.02
N LEU A 95 17.76 -17.94 14.30
CA LEU A 95 18.49 -18.67 15.35
C LEU A 95 17.94 -20.08 15.55
N SER A 96 16.62 -20.27 15.47
CA SER A 96 16.00 -21.59 15.59
C SER A 96 16.38 -22.56 14.46
N ASN A 97 16.79 -22.01 13.30
CA ASN A 97 17.24 -22.75 12.14
C ASN A 97 18.78 -22.89 12.08
N LEU A 98 19.51 -22.58 13.16
CA LEU A 98 20.94 -22.91 13.26
C LEU A 98 21.13 -24.30 13.86
N GLY A 99 21.97 -25.09 13.22
CA GLY A 99 22.37 -26.43 13.63
C GLY A 99 23.89 -26.53 13.84
N GLY A 100 24.33 -27.73 14.18
CA GLY A 100 25.74 -28.12 14.14
C GLY A 100 26.71 -27.11 14.75
N ARG A 101 27.74 -26.75 13.98
CA ARG A 101 28.77 -25.78 14.38
C ARG A 101 28.19 -24.37 14.44
N ALA A 102 27.24 -24.03 13.58
CA ALA A 102 26.67 -22.68 13.52
C ALA A 102 25.96 -22.28 14.83
N LYS A 103 25.43 -23.26 15.58
CA LYS A 103 24.73 -23.01 16.85
C LYS A 103 25.64 -22.59 18.01
N THR A 104 26.95 -22.78 17.88
CA THR A 104 27.93 -22.48 18.95
C THR A 104 28.68 -21.16 18.74
N TRP A 105 28.35 -20.39 17.71
CA TRP A 105 28.94 -19.08 17.42
C TRP A 105 28.13 -17.92 18.02
#